data_AF-A0A0S7YYB5-F1
#
_entry.id   AF-A0A0S7YYB5-F1
#
_cell.length_a   1.000
_cell.length_b   1.000
_cell.length_c   1.000
_cell.angle_alpha   90.00
_cell.angle_beta   90.00
_cell.angle_gamma   90.00
#
_symmetry.space_group_name_H-M   'P 1'
#
loop_
_entity.id
_entity.type
_entity.pdbx_description
1 polymer ?
#
loop_
_entity_poly.entity_id
_entity_poly.type
_entity_poly.pdbx_seq_one_letter_code
_entity_poly.pdbx_strand_id
1 'polypeptide(L)' 'MKKILILVVAGALVFGVLNFHFILTDSGPKVLKKTALTFEHTFVDARGMKKHQLLTTPALVKAGIKDVFE' A
#
# COMPACT_ATOMS: atom_id res chain seq x y z
N MET A 1 -26.29 8.65 16.30
CA MET A 1 -25.32 9.53 15.59
C MET A 1 -23.86 9.07 15.77
N LYS A 2 -23.32 8.97 17.00
CA LYS A 2 -21.92 8.53 17.24
C LYS A 2 -21.56 7.17 16.60
N LYS A 3 -22.48 6.19 16.62
CA LYS A 3 -22.29 4.87 15.99
C LYS A 3 -22.18 4.93 14.47
N ILE A 4 -22.93 5.83 13.83
CA ILE A 4 -22.91 6.04 12.37
C ILE A 4 -21.56 6.65 11.97
N LEU A 5 -21.09 7.64 12.74
CA LEU A 5 -19.78 8.25 12.50
C LEU A 5 -18.65 7.20 12.59
N ILE A 6 -18.69 6.32 13.58
CA ILE A 6 -17.71 5.23 13.72
C ILE A 6 -17.73 4.30 12.51
N LEU A 7 -18.92 3.92 12.02
CA LEU A 7 -19.05 3.07 10.83
C LEU A 7 -18.50 3.75 9.56
N VAL A 8 -18.75 5.04 9.39
CA VAL A 8 -18.23 5.81 8.25
C VAL A 8 -16.71 5.87 8.28
N VAL A 9 -16.12 6.17 9.44
CA VAL A 9 -14.66 6.21 9.61
C VAL A 9 -14.05 4.83 9.38
N ALA A 10 -14.65 3.77 9.93
CA ALA A 10 -14.18 2.41 9.72
C ALA A 10 -14.24 2.00 8.23
N GLY A 11 -15.33 2.33 7.54
CA GLY A 11 -15.47 2.07 6.10
C GLY A 11 -14.43 2.82 5.26
N ALA A 12 -14.15 4.08 5.58
CA ALA A 12 -13.12 4.87 4.90
C ALA A 12 -11.71 4.27 5.10
N LEU A 13 -11.40 3.80 6.31
CA LEU A 13 -10.13 3.14 6.60
C LEU A 13 -9.97 1.83 5.81
N VAL A 14 -11.00 0.98 5.81
CA VAL A 14 -11.01 -0.28 5.04
C VAL A 14 -10.84 0.01 3.55
N PHE A 15 -11.54 1.02 3.03
CA PHE A 15 -11.40 1.42 1.63
C PHE A 15 -9.98 1.92 1.32
N GLY A 16 -9.37 2.70 2.21
CA GLY A 16 -7.99 3.15 2.08
C GLY A 16 -7.00 1.97 2.02
N VAL A 17 -7.13 1.02 2.95
CA VAL A 17 -6.32 -0.20 3.01
C VAL A 17 -6.48 -1.03 1.73
N LEU A 18 -7.69 -1.12 1.18
CA LEU A 18 -7.96 -1.84 -0.08
C LEU A 18 -7.40 -1.15 -1.34
N ASN A 19 -7.24 0.18 -1.33
CA ASN A 19 -6.83 0.96 -2.50
C ASN A 19 -5.35 1.29 -2.54
N PHE A 20 -4.62 1.18 -1.43
CA PHE A 20 -3.24 1.62 -1.35
C PHE A 20 -2.33 0.53 -0.77
N HIS A 21 -1.09 0.50 -1.27
CA HIS A 21 0.06 -0.14 -0.64
C HIS A 21 0.79 0.91 0.20
N PHE A 22 1.02 0.60 1.47
CA PHE A 22 1.86 1.35 2.39
C PHE A 22 3.22 0.65 2.43
N ILE A 23 4.21 1.25 1.80
CA ILE A 23 5.55 0.69 1.64
C ILE A 23 6.49 1.45 2.55
N LEU A 24 7.15 0.75 3.45
CA LEU A 24 8.14 1.34 4.35
C LEU A 24 9.53 1.18 3.74
N THR A 25 10.14 2.27 3.28
CA THR A 25 11.50 2.26 2.70
C THR A 25 12.51 2.81 3.70
N ASP A 26 13.81 2.70 3.40
CA ASP A 26 14.87 3.30 4.22
C ASP A 26 14.78 4.84 4.27
N SER A 27 14.18 5.45 3.26
CA SER A 27 13.92 6.90 3.18
C SER A 27 12.60 7.33 3.85
N GLY A 28 11.78 6.37 4.31
CA GLY A 28 10.52 6.63 5.01
C GLY A 28 9.30 5.93 4.40
N PRO A 29 8.08 6.22 4.89
CA PRO A 29 6.86 5.64 4.36
C PRO A 29 6.50 6.23 2.99
N LYS A 30 6.12 5.35 2.06
CA LYS A 30 5.62 5.65 0.72
C LYS A 30 4.24 5.02 0.53
N VAL A 31 3.42 5.66 -0.29
CA VAL A 31 2.06 5.18 -0.60
C VAL A 31 1.96 4.97 -2.10
N LEU A 32 1.50 3.80 -2.52
CA LEU A 32 1.33 3.42 -3.92
C LEU A 32 -0.11 2.97 -4.16
N LYS A 33 -0.77 3.49 -5.20
CA LYS A 33 -2.15 3.10 -5.52
C LYS A 33 -2.18 1.68 -6.12
N LYS A 34 -3.07 0.84 -5.62
CA LYS A 34 -3.33 -0.51 -6.13
C LYS A 34 -4.06 -0.47 -7.47
N THR A 35 -3.78 -1.46 -8.31
CA THR A 35 -4.51 -1.65 -9.58
C THR A 35 -5.88 -2.31 -9.41
N ALA A 36 -6.12 -2.96 -8.26
CA ALA A 36 -7.37 -3.62 -7.91
C ALA A 36 -7.64 -3.50 -6.40
N LEU A 37 -8.90 -3.54 -5.98
CA LEU A 37 -9.26 -3.56 -4.56
C LEU A 37 -8.86 -4.91 -3.95
N THR A 38 -7.79 -4.91 -3.15
CA THR A 38 -7.27 -6.14 -2.52
C THR A 38 -6.59 -5.82 -1.20
N PHE A 39 -6.58 -6.78 -0.27
CA PHE A 39 -5.79 -6.70 0.96
C PHE A 39 -4.34 -7.19 0.77
N GLU A 40 -4.01 -7.75 -0.39
CA GLU A 40 -2.68 -8.22 -0.68
C GLU A 40 -1.66 -7.08 -0.68
N HIS A 41 -0.48 -7.37 -0.10
CA HIS A 41 0.64 -6.45 -0.02
C HIS A 41 0.25 -5.04 0.45
N THR A 42 -0.71 -4.93 1.38
CA THR A 42 -1.15 -3.61 1.88
C THR A 42 -0.07 -2.93 2.70
N PHE A 43 0.65 -3.69 3.52
CA PHE A 43 1.80 -3.20 4.27
C PHE A 43 3.02 -3.96 3.80
N VAL A 44 3.98 -3.26 3.20
CA VAL A 44 5.21 -3.83 2.65
C VAL A 44 6.38 -3.21 3.39
N ASP A 45 7.15 -4.00 4.11
CA ASP A 45 8.44 -3.55 4.62
C ASP A 45 9.49 -3.75 3.54
N ALA A 46 10.02 -2.64 3.02
CA ALA A 46 11.03 -2.58 1.97
C ALA A 46 12.39 -2.13 2.50
N ARG A 47 12.55 -1.90 3.81
CA ARG A 47 13.82 -1.49 4.43
C ARG A 47 14.84 -2.61 4.38
N GLY A 48 16.07 -2.30 3.97
CA GLY A 48 17.13 -3.29 3.81
C GLY A 48 16.84 -4.41 2.79
N MET A 49 15.69 -4.35 2.10
CA MET A 49 15.33 -5.32 1.06
C MET A 49 16.05 -4.94 -0.23
N LYS A 50 16.56 -5.94 -0.95
CA LYS A 50 17.22 -5.67 -2.24
C LYS A 50 16.15 -5.22 -3.23
N LYS A 51 16.36 -4.08 -3.93
CA LYS A 51 15.40 -3.48 -4.88
C LYS A 51 14.79 -4.50 -5.86
N HIS A 52 15.54 -5.53 -6.26
CA HIS A 52 15.05 -6.57 -7.16
C HIS A 52 13.87 -7.37 -6.57
N GLN A 53 13.80 -7.60 -5.26
CA GLN A 53 12.71 -8.38 -4.63
C GLN A 53 11.35 -7.65 -4.73
N LEU A 54 11.38 -6.32 -4.62
CA LEU A 54 10.19 -5.47 -4.81
C LEU A 54 9.79 -5.40 -6.29
N LEU A 55 10.78 -5.33 -7.18
CA LEU A 55 10.59 -5.34 -8.64
C LEU A 55 10.23 -6.72 -9.21
N THR A 56 10.30 -7.78 -8.41
CA THR A 56 9.82 -9.12 -8.79
C THR A 56 8.43 -9.44 -8.25
N THR A 57 7.86 -8.60 -7.38
CA THR A 57 6.51 -8.81 -6.84
C THR A 57 5.47 -8.31 -7.86
N PRO A 58 4.70 -9.18 -8.54
CA PRO A 58 3.87 -8.78 -9.68
C PRO A 58 2.83 -7.72 -9.34
N ALA A 59 2.25 -7.78 -8.14
CA ALA A 59 1.28 -6.79 -7.66
C ALA A 59 1.90 -5.38 -7.54
N LEU A 60 3.11 -5.28 -7.00
CA LEU A 60 3.83 -4.01 -6.84
C LEU A 60 4.31 -3.47 -8.19
N VAL A 61 4.79 -4.34 -9.07
CA VAL A 61 5.20 -3.98 -10.43
C VAL A 61 4.03 -3.40 -11.22
N LYS A 62 2.88 -4.09 -11.21
CA LYS A 62 1.65 -3.61 -11.87
C LYS A 62 1.16 -2.28 -11.29
N ALA A 63 1.36 -2.07 -9.99
CA ALA A 63 1.03 -0.83 -9.31
C ALA A 63 2.00 0.32 -9.58
N GLY A 64 3.12 0.09 -10.29
CA GLY A 64 4.09 1.14 -10.64
C GLY A 64 5.15 1.37 -9.56
N ILE A 65 5.54 0.34 -8.79
CA ILE A 65 6.56 0.46 -7.73
C ILE A 65 7.90 1.04 -8.20
N LYS A 66 8.20 0.95 -9.50
CA LYS A 66 9.41 1.52 -10.10
C LYS A 66 9.49 3.03 -9.88
N ASP A 67 8.38 3.74 -10.01
CA ASP A 67 8.29 5.20 -9.88
C ASP A 67 8.47 5.68 -8.43
N VAL A 68 8.44 4.75 -7.46
CA VAL A 68 8.64 5.05 -6.02
C VAL A 68 10.13 5.11 -5.65
N PHE A 69 11.01 4.51 -6.47
CA PHE A 69 12.44 4.33 -6.20
C PHE A 69 13.38 5.00 -7.22
N GLU A 70 12.84 5.67 -8.24
CA GLU A 70 13.56 6.69 -9.04
C GLU A 70 13.69 8.00 -8.25
#